data_AF-A0A269XDP5-F1
#
_entry.id   AF-A0A269XDP5-F1
#
_cell.length_a   1.000
_cell.length_b   1.000
_cell.length_c   1.000
_cell.angle_alpha   90.00
_cell.angle_beta   90.00
_cell.angle_gamma   90.00
#
_symmetry.space_group_name_H-M   'P 1'
#
loop_
_entity.id
_entity.type
_entity.pdbx_description
1 polymer ?
#
loop_
_entity_poly.entity_id
_entity_poly.type
_entity_poly.pdbx_seq_one_letter_code
_entity_poly.pdbx_strand_id
1 'polypeptide(L)' 'TQPESDIIATEIKGNSDESGEGKTVMPRKESTPEPPTVSANEMQASVSIVPAVESDKLKVHYTNKDGQASILIATKEG' A
#
# COMPACT_ATOMS: atom_id res chain seq x y z
N THR A 1 10.25 0.84 9.86
CA THR A 1 8.98 1.53 10.18
C THR A 1 9.29 2.97 10.52
N GLN A 2 8.50 3.92 10.03
CA GLN A 2 8.66 5.32 10.41
C GLN A 2 7.96 5.54 11.78
N PRO A 3 8.60 6.22 12.75
CA PRO A 3 7.98 6.47 14.04
C PRO A 3 6.75 7.39 13.92
N GLU A 4 5.82 7.28 14.86
CA GLU A 4 4.74 8.26 15.04
C GLU A 4 5.35 9.63 15.31
N SER A 5 4.65 10.68 14.89
CA SER A 5 5.04 12.05 15.20
C SER A 5 4.13 12.61 16.28
N ASP A 6 4.76 13.11 17.35
CA ASP A 6 4.08 13.96 18.31
C ASP A 6 4.09 15.40 17.76
N ILE A 7 2.90 16.00 17.63
CA ILE A 7 2.76 17.43 17.38
C ILE A 7 2.46 18.09 18.72
N ILE A 8 3.31 19.05 19.10
CA ILE A 8 3.15 19.87 20.30
C ILE A 8 3.07 21.32 19.86
N ALA A 9 1.96 21.99 20.21
CA ALA A 9 1.81 23.42 20.05
C ALA A 9 1.93 24.10 21.43
N THR A 10 2.92 24.97 21.57
CA THR A 10 3.08 25.83 22.75
C THR A 10 2.85 27.28 22.37
N GLU A 11 2.02 27.97 23.14
CA GLU A 11 1.80 29.41 23.00
C GLU A 11 2.78 30.16 23.93
N ILE A 12 3.50 31.15 23.41
CA ILE A 12 4.26 32.09 24.24
C ILE A 12 3.46 33.39 24.37
N LYS A 13 3.06 33.71 25.61
CA LYS A 13 2.16 34.84 25.89
C LYS A 13 2.73 36.19 25.45
N GLY A 14 1.95 36.90 24.64
CA GLY A 14 1.81 38.36 24.76
C GLY A 14 0.52 38.69 25.51
N ASN A 15 0.62 38.91 26.83
CA ASN A 15 -0.41 39.54 27.68
C ASN A 15 -1.77 38.84 27.98
N SER A 16 -1.99 37.56 27.66
CA SER A 16 -3.25 36.82 28.00
C SER A 16 -3.00 35.60 28.90
N ASP A 17 -4.04 35.02 29.52
CA ASP A 17 -3.94 33.84 30.41
C ASP A 17 -3.39 32.59 29.70
N GLU A 18 -2.92 31.58 30.48
CA GLU A 18 -2.13 30.46 29.94
C GLU A 18 -3.03 29.45 29.26
N SER A 19 -2.86 29.28 27.94
CA SER A 19 -3.52 28.21 27.20
C SER A 19 -2.80 26.89 27.45
N GLY A 20 -3.54 25.83 27.81
CA GLY A 20 -2.99 24.50 27.99
C GLY A 20 -2.39 23.94 26.69
N GLU A 21 -1.38 23.08 26.82
CA GLU A 21 -0.69 22.46 25.67
C GLU A 21 -1.66 21.64 24.82
N GLY A 22 -1.71 21.94 23.52
CA GLY A 22 -2.41 21.12 22.54
C GLY A 22 -1.49 19.99 22.07
N LYS A 23 -1.77 18.74 22.47
CA LYS A 23 -1.05 17.55 21.98
C LYS A 23 -1.93 16.74 21.03
N THR A 24 -1.38 16.35 19.88
CA THR A 24 -2.01 15.39 18.96
C THR A 24 -0.96 14.43 18.40
N VAL A 25 -1.30 13.14 18.34
CA VAL A 25 -0.46 12.11 17.72
C VAL A 25 -0.85 11.98 16.26
N MET A 26 0.13 12.08 15.36
CA MET A 26 -0.10 11.79 13.94
C MET A 26 -0.03 10.29 13.69
N PRO A 27 -1.01 9.70 12.98
CA PRO A 27 -0.99 8.28 12.64
C PRO A 27 0.23 7.93 11.77
N ARG A 28 0.74 6.71 11.95
CA ARG A 28 1.85 6.18 11.13
C ARG A 28 1.42 6.06 9.68
N LYS A 29 2.37 6.28 8.76
CA LYS A 29 2.19 5.84 7.38
C LYS A 29 2.16 4.31 7.34
N GLU A 30 1.22 3.75 6.59
CA GLU A 30 1.20 2.33 6.27
C GLU A 30 2.35 1.98 5.34
N SER A 31 2.89 0.75 5.47
CA SER A 31 3.90 0.24 4.57
C SER A 31 3.30 0.02 3.18
N THR A 32 4.07 0.32 2.13
CA THR A 32 3.71 -0.11 0.78
C THR A 32 3.54 -1.64 0.79
N PRO A 33 2.41 -2.19 0.27
CA PRO A 33 2.23 -3.63 0.18
C PRO A 33 3.34 -4.29 -0.64
N GLU A 34 3.68 -5.52 -0.28
CA GLU A 34 4.61 -6.33 -1.08
C GLU A 34 4.03 -6.56 -2.49
N PRO A 35 4.84 -6.48 -3.56
CA PRO A 35 4.37 -6.78 -4.91
C PRO A 35 4.14 -8.30 -5.10
N PRO A 36 3.36 -8.72 -6.11
CA PRO A 36 3.30 -10.13 -6.48
C PRO A 36 4.64 -10.60 -7.09
N THR A 37 4.96 -11.87 -6.91
CA THR A 37 6.11 -12.51 -7.56
C THR A 37 5.68 -13.06 -8.93
N VAL A 38 6.45 -12.76 -9.98
CA VAL A 38 6.17 -13.20 -11.36
C VAL A 38 7.37 -13.97 -11.91
N SER A 39 7.12 -15.13 -12.51
CA SER A 39 8.16 -15.97 -13.13
C SER A 39 7.69 -16.53 -14.47
N ALA A 40 8.55 -16.49 -15.50
CA ALA A 40 8.26 -17.02 -16.82
C ALA A 40 8.96 -18.36 -17.05
N ASN A 41 8.28 -19.27 -17.75
CA ASN A 41 8.84 -20.52 -18.24
C ASN A 41 8.77 -20.52 -19.77
N GLU A 42 9.91 -20.26 -20.41
CA GLU A 42 10.00 -20.16 -21.88
C GLU A 42 9.76 -21.50 -22.58
N MET A 43 10.23 -22.61 -22.00
CA MET A 43 10.07 -23.95 -22.57
C MET A 43 8.60 -24.37 -22.64
N GLN A 44 7.80 -23.97 -21.66
CA GLN A 44 6.37 -24.27 -21.59
C GLN A 44 5.47 -23.12 -22.06
N ALA A 45 6.06 -21.99 -22.47
CA ALA A 45 5.35 -20.75 -22.80
C ALA A 45 4.31 -20.35 -21.72
N SER A 46 4.68 -20.43 -20.44
CA SER A 46 3.79 -20.19 -19.30
C SER A 46 4.35 -19.14 -18.33
N VAL A 47 3.46 -18.51 -17.55
CA VAL A 47 3.79 -17.52 -16.52
C VAL A 47 3.14 -17.96 -15.21
N SER A 48 3.93 -17.97 -14.14
CA SER A 48 3.48 -18.21 -12.76
C SER A 48 3.45 -16.89 -12.00
N ILE A 49 2.35 -16.62 -11.30
CA ILE A 49 2.14 -15.39 -10.52
C ILE A 49 1.71 -15.79 -9.11
N VAL A 50 2.45 -15.31 -8.12
CA VAL A 50 2.14 -15.50 -6.70
C VAL A 50 1.67 -14.15 -6.13
N PRO A 51 0.41 -14.03 -5.67
CA PRO A 51 -0.07 -12.81 -5.00
C PRO A 51 0.74 -12.46 -3.75
N ALA A 52 0.67 -11.20 -3.33
CA ALA A 52 1.24 -10.79 -2.05
C ALA A 52 0.52 -11.47 -0.88
N VAL A 53 1.23 -11.61 0.25
CA VAL A 53 0.67 -12.18 1.48
C VAL A 53 -0.59 -11.38 1.86
N GLU A 54 -1.65 -12.08 2.29
CA GLU A 54 -2.97 -11.50 2.63
C GLU A 54 -3.77 -10.90 1.47
N SER A 55 -3.39 -11.14 0.21
CA SER A 55 -4.20 -10.70 -0.94
C SER A 55 -5.45 -11.56 -1.13
N ASP A 56 -6.63 -10.94 -1.18
CA ASP A 56 -7.89 -11.60 -1.53
C ASP A 56 -8.21 -11.58 -3.03
N LYS A 57 -7.51 -10.73 -3.79
CA LYS A 57 -7.76 -10.50 -5.21
C LYS A 57 -6.48 -10.20 -5.97
N LEU A 58 -6.30 -10.86 -7.10
CA LEU A 58 -5.24 -10.61 -8.09
C LEU A 58 -5.87 -10.13 -9.41
N LYS A 59 -5.35 -9.06 -9.99
CA LYS A 59 -5.72 -8.57 -11.33
C LYS A 59 -4.49 -8.57 -12.24
N VAL A 60 -4.53 -9.32 -13.32
CA VAL A 60 -3.44 -9.44 -14.30
C VAL A 60 -3.86 -8.76 -15.59
N HIS A 61 -3.18 -7.68 -15.96
CA HIS A 61 -3.37 -7.00 -17.24
C HIS A 61 -2.35 -7.57 -18.23
N TYR A 62 -2.82 -7.98 -19.40
CA TYR A 62 -1.93 -8.51 -20.45
C TYR A 62 -2.39 -8.05 -21.83
N THR A 63 -1.45 -8.04 -22.76
CA THR A 63 -1.72 -7.80 -24.17
C THR A 63 -1.69 -9.14 -24.89
N ASN A 64 -2.74 -9.46 -25.64
CA ASN A 64 -2.80 -10.68 -26.42
C ASN A 64 -1.92 -10.59 -27.68
N LYS A 65 -1.84 -11.69 -28.45
CA LYS A 65 -1.01 -11.75 -29.68
C LYS A 65 -1.46 -10.77 -30.76
N ASP A 66 -2.72 -10.32 -30.72
CA ASP A 66 -3.27 -9.34 -31.65
C ASP A 66 -3.04 -7.89 -31.19
N GLY A 67 -2.31 -7.68 -30.09
CA GLY A 67 -2.04 -6.35 -29.54
C GLY A 67 -3.19 -5.78 -28.68
N GLN A 68 -4.22 -6.56 -28.37
CA GLN A 68 -5.38 -6.11 -27.60
C GLN A 68 -5.15 -6.31 -26.09
N ALA A 69 -5.46 -5.29 -25.29
CA ALA A 69 -5.40 -5.37 -23.84
C ALA A 69 -6.54 -6.24 -23.28
N SER A 70 -6.26 -7.01 -22.24
CA SER A 70 -7.18 -7.93 -21.56
C SER A 70 -6.83 -8.06 -20.08
N ILE A 71 -7.78 -8.54 -19.27
CA ILE A 71 -7.64 -8.63 -17.81
C ILE A 71 -8.08 -10.01 -17.35
N LEU A 72 -7.24 -10.66 -16.53
CA LEU A 72 -7.59 -11.84 -15.74
C LEU A 72 -7.78 -11.43 -14.28
N ILE A 73 -8.84 -11.93 -13.65
CA ILE A 73 -9.15 -11.66 -12.24
C ILE A 73 -9.20 -13.01 -11.52
N ALA A 74 -8.39 -13.15 -10.48
CA ALA A 74 -8.45 -14.27 -9.55
C ALA A 74 -8.83 -13.77 -8.16
N THR A 75 -9.74 -14.47 -7.50
CA THR A 75 -10.20 -14.17 -6.14
C THR A 75 -9.98 -15.39 -5.26
N LYS A 76 -9.64 -15.16 -3.99
CA LYS A 76 -9.59 -16.22 -2.99
C LYS A 76 -11.02 -16.70 -2.73
N GLU A 77 -11.28 -17.98 -2.96
CA GLU A 77 -12.53 -18.62 -2.51
C GLU A 77 -12.49 -18.79 -0.98
N GLY A 78 -13.58 -18.43 -0.32
CA GLY A 78 -13.72 -18.39 1.15
C GLY A 78 -13.93 -19.75 1.79
#